data_AF-A0A3M2FAS5-F1
#
_entry.id   AF-A0A3M2FAS5-F1
#
_cell.length_a   1.000
_cell.length_b   1.000
_cell.length_c   1.000
_cell.angle_alpha   90.00
_cell.angle_beta   90.00
_cell.angle_gamma   90.00
#
_symmetry.space_group_name_H-M   'P 1'
#
loop_
_entity.id
_entity.type
_entity.pdbx_description
1 polymer ?
#
loop_
_entity_poly.entity_id
_entity_poly.type
_entity_poly.pdbx_seq_one_letter_code
_entity_poly.pdbx_strand_id
1 'polypeptide(L)'
;MGIIACWIEWETGSVEMPGFLFGLLLLAGGIVPIIMKREAVARNPIPFVILLLMAAHVLVANSGGADSALYSFYFVPILFAARSRGTIGAGLTGLAVLVLYGSFFRDASPDEIQSELIEEFITICFVSLLSGILVDRIANEQQLRREAERREEENRAMAEMGVMVSQIAHEMRNPLQIITSAAQTILRKGWIVEPGREFLNDVERECVRMSRLVNDFLVYGRLKVEPNEEVDIGEICRDAAKRYPGCIVRVEGECGRMRGDPEALRLLFLNLVGNSVQHGARKITIRCSCGKDGLGDVIFSDDGEGVDLKVVPQLFRPFRSGRPGGTGLGLAIVKRIVNAHGGEVTFEGAGEGGKGAVFRLRFPCE
;
A
#
# COMPACT_ATOMS: atom_id res chain seq x y z
N MET A 1 15.39 -10.78 28.35
CA MET A 1 16.17 -9.88 29.22
C MET A 1 15.30 -9.15 30.24
N GLY A 2 14.22 -8.45 29.87
CA GLY A 2 13.40 -7.68 30.84
C GLY A 2 12.71 -8.48 31.96
N ILE A 3 12.23 -9.70 31.67
CA ILE A 3 11.52 -10.53 32.68
C ILE A 3 12.47 -11.02 33.79
N ILE A 4 13.74 -11.29 33.45
CA ILE A 4 14.75 -11.75 34.41
C ILE A 4 15.22 -10.59 35.28
N ALA A 5 15.29 -9.36 34.73
CA ALA A 5 15.60 -8.17 35.51
C ALA A 5 14.51 -7.85 36.55
N CYS A 6 13.23 -7.94 36.19
CA CYS A 6 12.13 -7.78 37.15
C CYS A 6 12.09 -8.86 38.24
N TRP A 7 12.54 -10.09 37.95
CA TRP A 7 12.64 -11.16 38.95
C TRP A 7 13.70 -10.84 40.02
N ILE A 8 14.86 -10.35 39.58
CA ILE A 8 15.96 -9.95 40.48
C ILE A 8 15.56 -8.73 41.32
N GLU A 9 14.87 -7.74 40.74
CA GLU A 9 14.36 -6.57 41.47
C GLU A 9 13.28 -6.93 42.53
N TRP A 10 12.43 -7.92 42.26
CA TRP A 10 11.48 -8.44 43.25
C TRP A 10 12.17 -9.22 44.38
N GLU A 11 13.11 -10.10 44.05
CA GLU A 11 13.86 -10.91 45.04
C GLU A 11 14.74 -10.03 45.94
N THR A 12 15.17 -8.86 45.44
CA THR A 12 15.92 -7.86 46.22
C THR A 12 15.04 -6.87 47.00
N GLY A 13 13.72 -6.99 46.91
CA GLY A 13 12.76 -6.20 47.69
C GLY A 13 12.67 -4.73 47.30
N SER A 14 13.13 -4.33 46.11
CA SER A 14 13.16 -2.94 45.68
C SER A 14 11.83 -2.44 45.09
N VAL A 15 10.89 -3.36 44.78
CA VAL A 15 9.56 -3.06 44.26
C VAL A 15 8.52 -3.99 44.90
N GLU A 16 7.54 -3.44 45.63
CA GLU A 16 6.34 -4.17 46.07
C GLU A 16 5.41 -4.37 44.87
N MET A 17 5.71 -5.35 44.03
CA MET A 17 4.74 -5.89 43.08
C MET A 17 3.96 -7.00 43.80
N PRO A 18 2.61 -6.91 43.87
CA PRO A 18 1.79 -8.02 44.38
C PRO A 18 2.19 -9.29 43.62
N GLY A 19 2.57 -10.37 44.31
CA GLY A 19 3.08 -11.60 43.65
C GLY A 19 2.14 -12.16 42.58
N PHE A 20 0.86 -11.82 42.67
CA PHE A 20 -0.15 -12.05 41.66
C PHE A 20 0.09 -11.35 40.30
N LEU A 21 0.46 -10.05 40.29
CA LEU A 21 0.78 -9.29 39.07
C LEU A 21 1.98 -9.89 38.32
N PHE A 22 2.96 -10.40 39.06
CA PHE A 22 4.15 -11.06 38.52
C PHE A 22 3.82 -12.42 37.88
N GLY A 23 2.99 -13.24 38.54
CA GLY A 23 2.50 -14.51 37.98
C GLY A 23 1.68 -14.33 36.70
N LEU A 24 0.84 -13.29 36.64
CA LEU A 24 0.05 -12.98 35.46
C LEU A 24 0.92 -12.51 34.27
N LEU A 25 1.96 -11.71 34.55
CA LEU A 25 2.95 -11.28 33.56
C LEU A 25 3.77 -12.45 33.00
N LEU A 26 4.15 -13.43 33.83
CA LEU A 26 4.85 -14.64 33.40
C LEU A 26 3.98 -15.54 32.51
N LEU A 27 2.70 -15.73 32.87
CA LEU A 27 1.76 -16.55 32.10
C LEU A 27 1.38 -15.90 30.76
N ALA A 28 1.08 -14.60 30.79
CA ALA A 28 0.71 -13.83 29.59
C ALA A 28 1.92 -13.57 28.66
N GLY A 29 3.12 -13.37 29.22
CA GLY A 29 4.34 -13.09 28.47
C GLY A 29 5.07 -14.32 27.93
N GLY A 30 4.96 -15.49 28.59
CA GLY A 30 5.72 -16.69 28.25
C GLY A 30 4.92 -17.79 27.55
N ILE A 31 3.83 -18.25 28.18
CA ILE A 31 3.10 -19.45 27.74
C ILE A 31 2.14 -19.13 26.59
N VAL A 32 1.42 -18.01 26.68
CA VAL A 32 0.43 -17.59 25.68
C VAL A 32 1.03 -17.46 24.27
N PRO A 33 2.18 -16.79 24.05
CA PRO A 33 2.79 -16.68 22.72
C PRO A 33 3.25 -18.01 22.12
N ILE A 34 3.72 -18.94 22.97
CA ILE A 34 4.16 -20.28 22.54
C ILE A 34 2.96 -21.12 22.10
N ILE A 35 1.85 -21.04 22.83
CA ILE A 35 0.62 -21.76 22.48
C ILE A 35 -0.02 -21.18 21.21
N MET A 36 0.01 -19.86 21.03
CA MET A 36 -0.50 -19.22 19.80
C MET A 36 0.28 -19.60 18.54
N LYS A 37 1.53 -20.08 18.66
CA LYS A 37 2.28 -20.63 17.51
C LYS A 37 1.75 -21.99 17.03
N ARG A 38 0.89 -22.68 17.79
CA ARG A 38 0.23 -23.90 17.31
C ARG A 38 -0.88 -23.52 16.32
N GLU A 39 -0.74 -23.96 15.07
CA GLU A 39 -1.68 -23.69 13.98
C GLU A 39 -3.14 -23.98 14.34
N ALA A 40 -3.40 -25.02 15.14
CA ALA A 40 -4.75 -25.37 15.59
C ALA A 40 -5.40 -24.26 16.44
N VAL A 41 -4.64 -23.61 17.33
CA VAL A 41 -5.13 -22.54 18.20
C VAL A 41 -5.26 -21.23 17.41
N ALA A 42 -4.33 -20.96 16.49
CA ALA A 42 -4.41 -19.81 15.60
C ALA A 42 -5.66 -19.85 14.69
N ARG A 43 -6.06 -21.04 14.23
CA ARG A 43 -7.23 -21.21 13.35
C ARG A 43 -8.55 -21.07 14.09
N ASN A 44 -8.66 -21.60 15.31
CA ASN A 44 -9.85 -21.43 16.14
C ASN A 44 -9.47 -21.27 17.63
N PRO A 45 -9.39 -20.03 18.14
CA PRO A 45 -8.96 -19.76 19.52
C PRO A 45 -10.06 -20.03 20.57
N ILE A 46 -11.33 -20.14 20.16
CA ILE A 46 -12.49 -20.21 21.09
C ILE A 46 -12.40 -21.39 22.07
N PRO A 47 -12.14 -22.64 21.64
CA PRO A 47 -12.09 -23.77 22.56
C PRO A 47 -11.01 -23.61 23.62
N PHE A 48 -9.91 -22.93 23.27
CA PHE A 48 -8.81 -22.67 24.19
C PHE A 48 -9.16 -21.56 25.20
N VAL A 49 -9.86 -20.50 24.77
CA VAL A 49 -10.42 -19.48 25.68
C VAL A 49 -11.37 -20.13 26.68
N ILE A 50 -12.26 -21.01 26.23
CA ILE A 50 -13.19 -21.74 27.10
C ILE A 50 -12.42 -22.62 28.10
N LEU A 51 -11.40 -23.34 27.64
CA LEU A 51 -10.55 -24.16 28.51
C LEU A 51 -9.87 -23.32 29.60
N LEU A 52 -9.28 -22.19 29.23
CA LEU A 52 -8.65 -21.27 30.19
C LEU A 52 -9.67 -20.71 31.19
N LEU A 53 -10.86 -20.34 30.71
CA LEU A 53 -11.94 -19.83 31.55
C LEU A 53 -12.41 -20.90 32.55
N MET A 54 -12.61 -22.14 32.10
CA MET A 54 -12.97 -23.26 32.97
C MET A 54 -11.87 -23.57 33.98
N ALA A 55 -10.61 -23.59 33.55
CA ALA A 55 -9.48 -23.85 34.45
C ALA A 55 -9.36 -22.76 35.53
N ALA A 56 -9.50 -21.49 35.16
CA ALA A 56 -9.53 -20.38 36.11
C ALA A 56 -10.69 -20.52 37.10
N HIS A 57 -11.90 -20.84 36.63
CA HIS A 57 -13.06 -21.03 37.49
C HIS A 57 -12.89 -22.18 38.49
N VAL A 58 -12.41 -23.33 38.03
CA VAL A 58 -12.13 -24.50 38.91
C VAL A 58 -11.07 -24.14 39.95
N LEU A 59 -10.02 -23.41 39.56
CA LEU A 59 -8.96 -22.99 40.47
C LEU A 59 -9.50 -22.09 41.58
N VAL A 60 -10.27 -21.07 41.19
CA VAL A 60 -10.89 -20.10 42.12
C VAL A 60 -11.89 -20.80 43.04
N ALA A 61 -12.76 -21.66 42.50
CA ALA A 61 -13.74 -22.42 43.28
C ALA A 61 -13.09 -23.29 44.37
N ASN A 62 -11.93 -23.90 44.08
CA ASN A 62 -11.21 -24.75 45.04
C ASN A 62 -10.31 -23.99 46.01
N SER A 63 -10.21 -22.67 45.90
CA SER A 63 -9.28 -21.84 46.69
C SER A 63 -9.97 -20.73 47.50
N GLY A 64 -11.28 -20.88 47.73
CA GLY A 64 -12.07 -19.93 48.54
C GLY A 64 -13.15 -19.17 47.78
N GLY A 65 -13.35 -19.44 46.48
CA GLY A 65 -14.43 -18.82 45.70
C GLY A 65 -14.24 -17.31 45.57
N ALA A 66 -15.20 -16.53 46.05
CA ALA A 66 -15.17 -15.07 46.00
C ALA A 66 -13.95 -14.46 46.70
N ASP A 67 -13.53 -15.03 47.84
CA ASP A 67 -12.39 -14.57 48.65
C ASP A 67 -11.03 -15.14 48.19
N SER A 68 -11.01 -15.84 47.06
CA SER A 68 -9.79 -16.50 46.60
C SER A 68 -8.72 -15.49 46.18
N ALA A 69 -7.51 -15.63 46.73
CA ALA A 69 -6.32 -14.93 46.24
C ALA A 69 -5.97 -15.27 44.77
N LEU A 70 -6.56 -16.34 44.22
CA LEU A 70 -6.39 -16.76 42.82
C LEU A 70 -7.42 -16.13 41.87
N TYR A 71 -8.37 -15.34 42.38
CA TYR A 71 -8.98 -14.15 41.75
C TYR A 71 -8.86 -13.96 40.20
N SER A 72 -8.26 -12.83 39.84
CA SER A 72 -6.89 -12.81 39.36
C SER A 72 -6.56 -13.66 38.12
N PHE A 73 -6.64 -14.99 38.21
CA PHE A 73 -6.48 -15.89 37.06
C PHE A 73 -7.57 -15.72 35.98
N TYR A 74 -8.72 -15.12 36.31
CA TYR A 74 -9.73 -14.75 35.31
C TYR A 74 -9.27 -13.71 34.29
N PHE A 75 -8.21 -12.93 34.57
CA PHE A 75 -7.68 -12.00 33.56
C PHE A 75 -6.90 -12.71 32.45
N VAL A 76 -6.39 -13.92 32.69
CA VAL A 76 -5.65 -14.70 31.68
C VAL A 76 -6.50 -15.02 30.43
N PRO A 77 -7.72 -15.59 30.53
CA PRO A 77 -8.57 -15.81 29.37
C PRO A 77 -8.99 -14.50 28.68
N ILE A 78 -9.19 -13.40 29.43
CA ILE A 78 -9.51 -12.08 28.85
C ILE A 78 -8.35 -11.57 27.99
N LEU A 79 -7.12 -11.58 28.51
CA LEU A 79 -5.93 -11.16 27.78
C LEU A 79 -5.68 -12.04 26.54
N PHE A 80 -5.93 -13.35 26.64
CA PHE A 80 -5.82 -14.25 25.50
C PHE A 80 -6.88 -13.96 24.43
N ALA A 81 -8.13 -13.71 24.84
CA ALA A 81 -9.22 -13.37 23.94
C ALA A 81 -9.01 -12.00 23.28
N ALA A 82 -8.51 -11.02 24.02
CA ALA A 82 -8.07 -9.73 23.49
C ALA A 82 -7.03 -9.93 22.39
N ARG A 83 -6.00 -10.74 22.65
CA ARG A 83 -4.93 -11.02 21.68
C ARG A 83 -5.40 -11.73 20.41
N SER A 84 -6.42 -12.59 20.52
CA SER A 84 -6.86 -13.44 19.40
C SER A 84 -8.04 -12.89 18.60
N ARG A 85 -8.88 -12.06 19.24
CA ARG A 85 -10.15 -11.57 18.67
C ARG A 85 -10.39 -10.07 18.96
N GLY A 86 -9.35 -9.36 19.41
CA GLY A 86 -9.40 -7.93 19.68
C GLY A 86 -10.40 -7.56 20.78
N THR A 87 -10.95 -6.36 20.67
CA THR A 87 -11.89 -5.81 21.66
C THR A 87 -13.15 -6.67 21.84
N ILE A 88 -13.67 -7.28 20.77
CA ILE A 88 -14.86 -8.15 20.84
C ILE A 88 -14.57 -9.41 21.67
N GLY A 89 -13.42 -10.04 21.46
CA GLY A 89 -13.02 -11.22 22.21
C GLY A 89 -12.85 -10.94 23.70
N ALA A 90 -12.16 -9.85 24.02
CA ALA A 90 -11.96 -9.42 25.40
C ALA A 90 -13.29 -9.16 26.11
N GLY A 91 -14.20 -8.41 25.47
CA GLY A 91 -15.51 -8.08 26.02
C GLY A 91 -16.40 -9.29 26.27
N LEU A 92 -16.51 -10.22 25.31
CA LEU A 92 -17.30 -11.45 25.48
C LEU A 92 -16.74 -12.34 26.60
N THR A 93 -15.41 -12.42 26.70
CA THR A 93 -14.76 -13.22 27.75
C THR A 93 -14.92 -12.58 29.11
N GLY A 94 -14.79 -11.25 29.22
CA GLY A 94 -15.08 -10.50 30.44
C GLY A 94 -16.51 -10.70 30.92
N LEU A 95 -17.49 -10.68 30.00
CA LEU A 95 -18.88 -10.98 30.33
C LEU A 95 -19.04 -12.41 30.89
N ALA A 96 -18.37 -13.39 30.30
CA ALA A 96 -18.40 -14.76 30.80
C ALA A 96 -17.75 -14.89 32.19
N VAL A 97 -16.66 -14.16 32.45
CA VAL A 97 -16.04 -14.07 33.78
C VAL A 97 -17.03 -13.51 34.80
N LEU A 98 -17.76 -12.43 34.47
CA LEU A 98 -18.76 -11.84 35.38
C LEU A 98 -19.86 -12.83 35.77
N VAL A 99 -20.38 -13.58 34.80
CA VAL A 99 -21.39 -14.60 35.05
C VAL A 99 -20.85 -15.71 35.95
N LEU A 100 -19.62 -16.17 35.71
CA LEU A 100 -18.99 -17.22 36.51
C LEU A 100 -18.64 -16.74 37.93
N TYR A 101 -18.13 -15.53 38.06
CA TYR A 101 -17.78 -14.95 39.37
C TYR A 101 -19.04 -14.71 40.22
N GLY A 102 -20.10 -14.15 39.62
CA GLY A 102 -21.37 -13.96 40.31
C GLY A 102 -22.02 -15.25 40.81
N SER A 103 -21.67 -16.41 40.26
CA SER A 103 -22.18 -17.70 40.74
C SER A 103 -21.75 -18.06 42.16
N PHE A 104 -20.64 -17.49 42.67
CA PHE A 104 -20.19 -17.71 44.05
C PHE A 104 -21.06 -17.01 45.10
N PHE A 105 -21.82 -15.99 44.69
CA PHE A 105 -22.65 -15.18 45.57
C PHE A 105 -24.11 -15.63 45.63
N ARG A 106 -24.42 -16.84 45.15
CA ARG A 106 -25.80 -17.33 45.02
C ARG A 106 -26.58 -17.35 46.34
N ASP A 107 -25.88 -17.59 47.44
CA ASP A 107 -26.46 -17.72 48.79
C ASP A 107 -26.10 -16.52 49.72
N ALA A 108 -25.46 -15.47 49.18
CA ALA A 108 -25.02 -14.30 49.94
C ALA A 108 -26.17 -13.32 50.24
N SER A 109 -26.01 -12.49 51.27
CA SER A 109 -27.00 -11.47 51.60
C SER A 109 -27.00 -10.33 50.55
N PRO A 110 -28.15 -9.70 50.24
CA PRO A 110 -28.22 -8.67 49.20
C PRO A 110 -27.26 -7.48 49.40
N ASP A 111 -26.93 -7.15 50.65
CA ASP A 111 -26.04 -6.03 50.99
C ASP A 111 -24.55 -6.39 50.78
N GLU A 112 -24.13 -7.62 51.11
CA GLU A 112 -22.77 -8.12 50.81
C GLU A 112 -22.53 -8.25 49.30
N ILE A 113 -23.56 -8.65 48.55
CA ILE A 113 -23.50 -8.77 47.09
C ILE A 113 -23.28 -7.40 46.42
N GLN A 114 -23.83 -6.31 46.95
CA GLN A 114 -23.76 -5.03 46.25
C GLN A 114 -22.35 -4.41 46.25
N SER A 115 -21.60 -4.46 47.35
CA SER A 115 -20.29 -3.77 47.40
C SER A 115 -19.19 -4.51 46.66
N GLU A 116 -19.04 -5.83 46.87
CA GLU A 116 -17.96 -6.61 46.25
C GLU A 116 -18.19 -6.81 44.75
N LEU A 117 -19.43 -7.09 44.35
CA LEU A 117 -19.74 -7.38 42.95
C LEU A 117 -19.60 -6.14 42.06
N ILE A 118 -19.81 -4.94 42.60
CA ILE A 118 -19.64 -3.67 41.86
C ILE A 118 -18.17 -3.40 41.60
N GLU A 119 -17.30 -3.53 42.61
CA GLU A 119 -15.86 -3.28 42.45
C GLU A 119 -15.24 -4.24 41.44
N GLU A 120 -15.63 -5.51 41.52
CA GLU A 120 -15.12 -6.54 40.62
C GLU A 120 -15.69 -6.42 39.21
N PHE A 121 -16.96 -6.02 39.09
CA PHE A 121 -17.57 -5.66 37.82
C PHE A 121 -16.80 -4.55 37.10
N ILE A 122 -16.51 -3.46 37.82
CA ILE A 122 -15.75 -2.34 37.29
C ILE A 122 -14.36 -2.80 36.83
N THR A 123 -13.68 -3.62 37.64
CA THR A 123 -12.34 -4.12 37.34
C THR A 123 -12.33 -5.01 36.10
N ILE A 124 -13.23 -5.99 35.98
CA ILE A 124 -13.32 -6.88 34.81
C ILE A 124 -13.66 -6.08 33.55
N CYS A 125 -14.63 -5.18 33.62
CA CYS A 125 -15.02 -4.33 32.49
C CYS A 125 -13.84 -3.45 32.05
N PHE A 126 -13.14 -2.83 32.99
CA PHE A 126 -11.98 -2.00 32.71
C PHE A 126 -10.86 -2.79 32.05
N VAL A 127 -10.48 -3.95 32.61
CA VAL A 127 -9.43 -4.82 32.05
C VAL A 127 -9.82 -5.32 30.65
N SER A 128 -11.08 -5.72 30.44
CA SER A 128 -11.57 -6.22 29.15
C SER A 128 -11.53 -5.14 28.07
N LEU A 129 -12.00 -3.93 28.39
CA LEU A 129 -11.99 -2.81 27.45
C LEU A 129 -10.57 -2.34 27.14
N LEU A 130 -9.76 -2.13 28.19
CA LEU A 130 -8.39 -1.62 28.05
C LEU A 130 -7.50 -2.59 27.28
N SER A 131 -7.56 -3.89 27.61
CA SER A 131 -6.76 -4.91 26.91
C SER A 131 -7.17 -5.06 25.45
N GLY A 132 -8.47 -5.02 25.14
CA GLY A 132 -8.99 -5.05 23.78
C GLY A 132 -8.46 -3.90 22.93
N ILE A 133 -8.67 -2.65 23.40
CA ILE A 133 -8.25 -1.44 22.70
C ILE A 133 -6.72 -1.41 22.52
N LEU A 134 -5.97 -1.76 23.56
CA LEU A 134 -4.51 -1.72 23.51
C LEU A 134 -3.95 -2.72 22.48
N VAL A 135 -4.47 -3.94 22.45
CA VAL A 135 -4.07 -4.95 21.46
C VAL A 135 -4.39 -4.50 20.05
N ASP A 136 -5.62 -4.03 19.81
CA ASP A 136 -6.05 -3.59 18.46
C ASP A 136 -5.20 -2.41 17.99
N ARG A 137 -4.90 -1.46 18.88
CA ARG A 137 -4.04 -0.30 18.57
C ARG A 137 -2.62 -0.73 18.22
N ILE A 138 -2.00 -1.60 19.01
CA ILE A 138 -0.65 -2.10 18.76
C ILE A 138 -0.60 -2.88 17.45
N ALA A 139 -1.59 -3.73 17.17
CA ALA A 139 -1.67 -4.50 15.94
C ALA A 139 -1.76 -3.59 14.70
N ASN A 140 -2.64 -2.59 14.75
CA ASN A 140 -2.81 -1.62 13.67
C ASN A 140 -1.54 -0.80 13.43
N GLU A 141 -0.90 -0.29 14.50
CA GLU A 141 0.32 0.49 14.37
C GLU A 141 1.48 -0.34 13.80
N GLN A 142 1.62 -1.60 14.23
CA GLN A 142 2.62 -2.52 13.67
C GLN A 142 2.36 -2.83 12.21
N GLN A 143 1.09 -3.00 11.81
CA GLN A 143 0.74 -3.22 10.42
C GLN A 143 1.11 -2.01 9.55
N LEU A 144 0.72 -0.81 9.99
CA LEU A 144 1.04 0.44 9.30
C LEU A 144 2.57 0.65 9.16
N ARG A 145 3.33 0.38 10.23
CA ARG A 145 4.80 0.46 10.18
C ARG A 145 5.41 -0.51 9.18
N ARG A 146 4.97 -1.78 9.16
CA ARG A 146 5.46 -2.78 8.19
C ARG A 146 5.12 -2.41 6.76
N GLU A 147 3.94 -1.85 6.52
CA GLU A 147 3.57 -1.37 5.20
C GLU A 147 4.42 -0.17 4.77
N ALA A 148 4.71 0.75 5.68
CA ALA A 148 5.60 1.88 5.43
C ALA A 148 7.04 1.44 5.14
N GLU A 149 7.60 0.54 5.95
CA GLU A 149 8.94 -0.05 5.76
C GLU A 149 9.05 -0.75 4.39
N ARG A 150 8.06 -1.56 4.02
CA ARG A 150 8.02 -2.21 2.69
C ARG A 150 8.01 -1.20 1.56
N ARG A 151 7.19 -0.14 1.67
CA ARG A 151 7.15 0.93 0.67
C ARG A 151 8.48 1.67 0.58
N GLU A 152 9.15 1.91 1.70
CA GLU A 152 10.45 2.55 1.74
C GLU A 152 11.55 1.69 1.11
N GLU A 153 11.56 0.38 1.40
CA GLU A 153 12.45 -0.59 0.77
C GLU A 153 12.23 -0.67 -0.75
N GLU A 154 10.97 -0.74 -1.19
CA GLU A 154 10.60 -0.72 -2.61
C GLU A 154 11.07 0.58 -3.29
N ASN A 155 10.82 1.73 -2.67
CA ASN A 155 11.25 3.03 -3.18
C ASN A 155 12.76 3.14 -3.26
N ARG A 156 13.48 2.65 -2.24
CA ARG A 156 14.95 2.66 -2.20
C ARG A 156 15.54 1.76 -3.27
N ALA A 157 15.03 0.53 -3.42
CA ALA A 157 15.46 -0.39 -4.47
C ALA A 157 15.23 0.21 -5.87
N MET A 158 14.09 0.90 -6.07
CA MET A 158 13.83 1.61 -7.32
C MET A 158 14.78 2.80 -7.55
N ALA A 159 15.11 3.56 -6.52
CA ALA A 159 16.04 4.68 -6.62
C ALA A 159 17.46 4.21 -6.96
N GLU A 160 17.94 3.16 -6.29
CA GLU A 160 19.22 2.52 -6.57
C GLU A 160 19.27 1.95 -8.00
N MET A 161 18.19 1.29 -8.42
CA MET A 161 18.03 0.85 -9.81
C MET A 161 18.10 2.05 -10.77
N GLY A 162 17.42 3.16 -10.48
CA GLY A 162 17.44 4.38 -11.29
C GLY A 162 18.84 4.97 -11.51
N VAL A 163 19.70 4.92 -10.50
CA VAL A 163 21.11 5.35 -10.60
C VAL A 163 21.89 4.43 -11.53
N MET A 164 21.80 3.11 -11.33
CA MET A 164 22.50 2.12 -12.14
C MET A 164 22.05 2.14 -13.61
N VAL A 165 20.74 2.21 -13.81
CA VAL A 165 20.11 2.37 -15.12
C VAL A 165 20.67 3.58 -15.83
N SER A 166 20.87 4.68 -15.10
CA SER A 166 21.39 5.87 -15.73
C SER A 166 22.83 5.79 -16.16
N GLN A 167 23.66 5.11 -15.40
CA GLN A 167 25.04 4.92 -15.77
C GLN A 167 25.13 4.08 -17.05
N ILE A 168 24.42 2.95 -17.08
CA ILE A 168 24.33 2.07 -18.25
C ILE A 168 23.79 2.84 -19.45
N ALA A 169 22.75 3.64 -19.25
CA ALA A 169 22.15 4.41 -20.32
C ALA A 169 23.10 5.45 -20.93
N HIS A 170 23.87 6.15 -20.10
CA HIS A 170 24.88 7.09 -20.57
C HIS A 170 25.97 6.36 -21.38
N GLU A 171 26.42 5.21 -20.88
CA GLU A 171 27.40 4.36 -21.56
C GLU A 171 26.87 3.75 -22.87
N MET A 172 25.57 3.49 -22.99
CA MET A 172 24.94 3.01 -24.23
C MET A 172 24.64 4.11 -25.24
N ARG A 173 24.26 5.32 -24.80
CA ARG A 173 23.95 6.44 -25.69
C ARG A 173 25.16 6.85 -26.53
N ASN A 174 26.34 6.86 -25.93
CA ASN A 174 27.59 7.26 -26.58
C ASN A 174 27.96 6.41 -27.81
N PRO A 175 28.07 5.07 -27.74
CA PRO A 175 28.37 4.24 -28.90
C PRO A 175 27.26 4.29 -29.94
N LEU A 176 25.98 4.36 -29.54
CA LEU A 176 24.86 4.51 -30.49
C LEU A 176 24.94 5.81 -31.27
N GLN A 177 25.32 6.91 -30.63
CA GLN A 177 25.50 8.20 -31.28
C GLN A 177 26.67 8.18 -32.26
N ILE A 178 27.77 7.48 -31.92
CA ILE A 178 28.91 7.28 -32.82
C ILE A 178 28.48 6.47 -34.05
N ILE A 179 27.79 5.33 -33.86
CA ILE A 179 27.32 4.48 -34.96
C ILE A 179 26.34 5.24 -35.85
N THR A 180 25.38 5.95 -35.26
CA THR A 180 24.42 6.79 -35.99
C THR A 180 25.14 7.85 -36.82
N SER A 181 26.11 8.54 -36.23
CA SER A 181 26.87 9.60 -36.91
C SER A 181 27.73 9.06 -38.07
N ALA A 182 28.36 7.90 -37.88
CA ALA A 182 29.13 7.21 -38.91
C ALA A 182 28.21 6.78 -40.07
N ALA A 183 27.06 6.16 -39.76
CA ALA A 183 26.07 5.75 -40.75
C ALA A 183 25.56 6.95 -41.56
N GLN A 184 25.12 8.02 -40.89
CA GLN A 184 24.68 9.24 -41.56
C GLN A 184 25.77 9.88 -42.43
N THR A 185 27.03 9.82 -42.01
CA THR A 185 28.16 10.38 -42.78
C THR A 185 28.39 9.61 -44.08
N ILE A 186 28.40 8.27 -44.01
CA ILE A 186 28.55 7.41 -45.18
C ILE A 186 27.37 7.58 -46.14
N LEU A 187 26.13 7.63 -45.61
CA LEU A 187 24.92 7.89 -46.40
C LEU A 187 24.97 9.25 -47.12
N ARG A 188 25.35 10.32 -46.40
CA ARG A 188 25.43 11.68 -46.97
C ARG A 188 26.52 11.83 -48.02
N LYS A 189 27.66 11.14 -47.86
CA LYS A 189 28.79 11.23 -48.80
C LYS A 189 28.66 10.32 -50.02
N GLY A 190 27.65 9.44 -50.05
CA GLY A 190 27.46 8.50 -51.17
C GLY A 190 28.60 7.48 -51.30
N TRP A 191 29.30 7.18 -50.21
CA TRP A 191 30.44 6.26 -50.19
C TRP A 191 30.05 4.78 -50.34
N ILE A 192 28.75 4.50 -50.47
CA ILE A 192 28.17 3.16 -50.58
C ILE A 192 27.11 3.18 -51.69
N VAL A 193 27.09 2.09 -52.48
CA VAL A 193 26.06 1.78 -53.48
C VAL A 193 25.14 0.66 -52.99
N GLU A 194 24.04 0.47 -53.67
CA GLU A 194 22.99 -0.46 -53.27
C GLU A 194 23.50 -1.90 -53.45
N PRO A 195 23.24 -2.82 -52.51
CA PRO A 195 22.28 -2.75 -51.40
C PRO A 195 22.86 -2.19 -50.07
N GLY A 196 24.13 -1.80 -50.01
CA GLY A 196 24.78 -1.38 -48.75
C GLY A 196 24.11 -0.17 -48.09
N ARG A 197 23.47 0.70 -48.88
CA ARG A 197 22.74 1.87 -48.39
C ARG A 197 21.49 1.49 -47.60
N GLU A 198 20.80 0.41 -48.00
CA GLU A 198 19.62 -0.10 -47.30
C GLU A 198 20.01 -0.63 -45.92
N PHE A 199 21.06 -1.45 -45.84
CA PHE A 199 21.60 -1.95 -44.57
C PHE A 199 22.03 -0.81 -43.64
N LEU A 200 22.61 0.26 -44.19
CA LEU A 200 23.06 1.38 -43.38
C LEU A 200 21.90 2.25 -42.86
N ASN A 201 20.82 2.38 -43.65
CA ASN A 201 19.57 2.96 -43.18
C ASN A 201 18.92 2.12 -42.06
N ASP A 202 18.98 0.78 -42.15
CA ASP A 202 18.52 -0.11 -41.08
C ASP A 202 19.31 0.09 -39.79
N VAL A 203 20.65 0.14 -39.88
CA VAL A 203 21.53 0.41 -38.74
C VAL A 203 21.21 1.77 -38.09
N GLU A 204 21.03 2.82 -38.89
CA GLU A 204 20.66 4.14 -38.37
C GLU A 204 19.31 4.09 -37.63
N ARG A 205 18.28 3.50 -38.24
CA ARG A 205 16.95 3.34 -37.63
C ARG A 205 17.04 2.62 -36.29
N GLU A 206 17.82 1.55 -36.23
CA GLU A 206 17.96 0.74 -35.03
C GLU A 206 18.73 1.48 -33.93
N CYS A 207 19.76 2.25 -34.27
CA CYS A 207 20.47 3.07 -33.29
C CYS A 207 19.59 4.17 -32.68
N VAL A 208 18.76 4.82 -33.52
CA VAL A 208 17.77 5.79 -33.05
C VAL A 208 16.71 5.13 -32.16
N ARG A 209 16.30 3.90 -32.48
CA ARG A 209 15.36 3.13 -31.65
C ARG A 209 15.97 2.79 -30.29
N MET A 210 17.20 2.27 -30.26
CA MET A 210 17.91 1.97 -29.01
C MET A 210 18.14 3.22 -28.17
N SER A 211 18.45 4.35 -28.79
CA SER A 211 18.65 5.63 -28.08
C SER A 211 17.36 6.10 -27.37
N ARG A 212 16.20 5.90 -28.01
CA ARG A 212 14.88 6.15 -27.40
C ARG A 212 14.60 5.20 -26.23
N LEU A 213 14.83 3.90 -26.39
CA LEU A 213 14.68 2.90 -25.31
C LEU A 213 15.50 3.25 -24.07
N VAL A 214 16.75 3.62 -24.28
CA VAL A 214 17.68 4.05 -23.23
C VAL A 214 17.18 5.30 -22.51
N ASN A 215 16.64 6.26 -23.27
CA ASN A 215 16.10 7.49 -22.70
C ASN A 215 14.81 7.27 -21.89
N ASP A 216 13.90 6.44 -22.38
CA ASP A 216 12.67 6.13 -21.65
C ASP A 216 12.98 5.36 -20.35
N PHE A 217 13.96 4.46 -20.41
CA PHE A 217 14.42 3.71 -19.24
C PHE A 217 15.06 4.62 -18.19
N LEU A 218 15.84 5.61 -18.61
CA LEU A 218 16.36 6.68 -17.76
C LEU A 218 15.27 7.47 -17.06
N VAL A 219 14.29 7.94 -17.84
CA VAL A 219 13.16 8.73 -17.33
C VAL A 219 12.40 7.91 -16.29
N TYR A 220 12.09 6.65 -16.59
CA TYR A 220 11.41 5.77 -15.64
C TYR A 220 12.24 5.54 -14.37
N GLY A 221 13.53 5.21 -14.49
CA GLY A 221 14.38 4.93 -13.32
C GLY A 221 14.58 6.13 -12.40
N ARG A 222 14.73 7.33 -12.97
CA ARG A 222 15.01 8.57 -12.23
C ARG A 222 13.79 9.38 -11.84
N LEU A 223 12.58 8.94 -12.20
CA LEU A 223 11.36 9.68 -11.94
C LEU A 223 11.16 9.89 -10.43
N LYS A 224 11.47 11.10 -9.97
CA LYS A 224 11.14 11.59 -8.64
C LYS A 224 10.00 12.58 -8.82
N VAL A 225 8.94 12.40 -8.04
CA VAL A 225 7.75 13.24 -8.10
C VAL A 225 7.61 13.91 -6.75
N GLU A 226 7.54 15.24 -6.74
CA GLU A 226 7.40 16.04 -5.53
C GLU A 226 6.18 16.95 -5.67
N PRO A 227 4.97 16.52 -5.23
CA PRO A 227 3.72 17.29 -5.33
C PRO A 227 3.73 18.50 -4.38
N ASN A 228 4.49 19.54 -4.72
CA ASN A 228 4.78 20.66 -3.82
C ASN A 228 4.05 21.95 -4.19
N GLU A 229 3.59 22.10 -5.44
CA GLU A 229 2.98 23.32 -5.99
C GLU A 229 1.47 23.16 -6.23
N GLU A 230 0.71 24.25 -6.17
CA GLU A 230 -0.67 24.25 -6.69
C GLU A 230 -0.65 24.32 -8.23
N VAL A 231 -1.29 23.35 -8.88
CA VAL A 231 -1.34 23.25 -10.34
C VAL A 231 -2.78 23.14 -10.84
N ASP A 232 -3.06 23.81 -11.96
CA ASP A 232 -4.28 23.61 -12.75
C ASP A 232 -4.03 22.50 -13.77
N ILE A 233 -4.69 21.35 -13.57
CA ILE A 233 -4.53 20.19 -14.45
C ILE A 233 -4.93 20.52 -15.89
N GLY A 234 -5.93 21.39 -16.07
CA GLY A 234 -6.40 21.83 -17.39
C GLY A 234 -5.34 22.61 -18.14
N GLU A 235 -4.57 23.46 -17.46
CA GLU A 235 -3.42 24.15 -18.06
C GLU A 235 -2.34 23.17 -18.50
N ILE A 236 -1.97 22.21 -17.64
CA ILE A 236 -0.98 21.18 -17.98
C ILE A 236 -1.43 20.35 -19.19
N CYS A 237 -2.70 19.97 -19.25
CA CYS A 237 -3.29 19.25 -20.39
C CYS A 237 -3.17 20.06 -21.69
N ARG A 238 -3.53 21.36 -21.64
CA ARG A 238 -3.44 22.28 -22.79
C ARG A 238 -2.00 22.45 -23.26
N ASP A 239 -1.05 22.53 -22.35
CA ASP A 239 0.37 22.67 -22.68
C ASP A 239 0.97 21.40 -23.29
N ALA A 240 0.62 20.22 -22.77
CA ALA A 240 1.02 18.95 -23.36
C ALA A 240 0.46 18.77 -24.78
N ALA A 241 -0.78 19.20 -25.02
CA ALA A 241 -1.43 19.14 -26.32
C ALA A 241 -0.68 19.92 -27.42
N LYS A 242 -0.07 21.07 -27.09
CA LYS A 242 0.70 21.90 -28.05
C LYS A 242 1.85 21.13 -28.71
N ARG A 243 2.34 20.06 -28.08
CA ARG A 243 3.46 19.25 -28.59
C ARG A 243 3.07 18.33 -29.75
N TYR A 244 1.77 18.11 -29.99
CA TYR A 244 1.25 17.19 -31.00
C TYR A 244 0.28 17.88 -31.98
N PRO A 245 0.76 18.82 -32.83
CA PRO A 245 -0.10 19.62 -33.70
C PRO A 245 -0.89 18.81 -34.75
N GLY A 246 -0.52 17.54 -35.00
CA GLY A 246 -1.23 16.63 -35.89
C GLY A 246 -2.40 15.87 -35.25
N CYS A 247 -2.71 16.15 -33.97
CA CYS A 247 -3.81 15.54 -33.22
C CYS A 247 -4.67 16.65 -32.60
N ILE A 248 -5.99 16.56 -32.77
CA ILE A 248 -6.93 17.51 -32.18
C ILE A 248 -7.17 17.11 -30.73
N VAL A 249 -6.58 17.84 -29.79
CA VAL A 249 -6.81 17.63 -28.34
C VAL A 249 -7.81 18.66 -27.84
N ARG A 250 -8.92 18.20 -27.27
CA ARG A 250 -9.93 19.03 -26.62
C ARG A 250 -9.91 18.80 -25.12
N VAL A 251 -9.85 19.88 -24.35
CA VAL A 251 -9.99 19.85 -22.89
C VAL A 251 -11.37 20.39 -22.53
N GLU A 252 -12.17 19.62 -21.80
CA GLU A 252 -13.55 19.93 -21.40
C GLU A 252 -13.70 19.87 -19.87
N GLY A 253 -14.60 20.70 -19.33
CA GLY A 253 -14.90 20.75 -17.90
C GLY A 253 -14.00 21.68 -17.08
N GLU A 254 -14.34 21.83 -15.80
CA GLU A 254 -13.53 22.58 -14.83
C GLU A 254 -12.57 21.61 -14.15
N CYS A 255 -11.29 21.73 -14.47
CA CYS A 255 -10.23 21.06 -13.74
C CYS A 255 -9.99 21.85 -12.45
N GLY A 256 -10.18 21.22 -11.29
CA GLY A 256 -9.81 21.83 -10.02
C GLY A 256 -8.30 22.06 -9.92
N ARG A 257 -7.89 22.84 -8.91
CA ARG A 257 -6.49 22.92 -8.51
C ARG A 257 -6.15 21.71 -7.64
N MET A 258 -4.92 21.23 -7.74
CA MET A 258 -4.39 20.20 -6.86
C MET A 258 -2.95 20.51 -6.50
N ARG A 259 -2.45 19.95 -5.39
CA ARG A 259 -1.02 19.93 -5.13
C ARG A 259 -0.35 18.91 -6.04
N GLY A 260 0.56 19.36 -6.90
CA GLY A 260 1.20 18.54 -7.92
C GLY A 260 2.58 19.01 -8.35
N ASP A 261 3.29 18.11 -9.01
CA ASP A 261 4.56 18.35 -9.67
C ASP A 261 4.25 18.66 -11.16
N PRO A 262 4.41 19.91 -11.61
CA PRO A 262 4.00 20.32 -12.96
C PRO A 262 4.78 19.59 -14.06
N GLU A 263 6.07 19.31 -13.85
CA GLU A 263 6.91 18.62 -14.83
C GLU A 263 6.54 17.13 -14.93
N ALA A 264 6.27 16.49 -13.80
CA ALA A 264 5.78 15.12 -13.78
C ALA A 264 4.39 15.03 -14.45
N LEU A 265 3.44 15.90 -14.10
CA LEU A 265 2.11 15.89 -14.71
C LEU A 265 2.18 16.15 -16.22
N ARG A 266 3.05 17.07 -16.67
CA ARG A 266 3.29 17.27 -18.11
C ARG A 266 3.81 16.00 -18.79
N LEU A 267 4.77 15.32 -18.17
CA LEU A 267 5.30 14.04 -18.67
C LEU A 267 4.21 12.96 -18.75
N LEU A 268 3.31 12.90 -17.76
CA LEU A 268 2.16 11.99 -17.77
C LEU A 268 1.29 12.22 -19.01
N PHE A 269 0.87 13.47 -19.28
CA PHE A 269 0.01 13.76 -20.42
C PHE A 269 0.73 13.58 -21.77
N LEU A 270 2.02 13.91 -21.84
CA LEU A 270 2.83 13.61 -23.03
C LEU A 270 2.88 12.11 -23.33
N ASN A 271 2.95 11.26 -22.31
CA ASN A 271 2.91 9.80 -22.49
C ASN A 271 1.54 9.30 -22.97
N LEU A 272 0.44 9.82 -22.40
CA LEU A 272 -0.91 9.47 -22.84
C LEU A 272 -1.17 9.90 -24.29
N VAL A 273 -0.95 11.18 -24.60
CA VAL A 273 -1.14 11.73 -25.95
C VAL A 273 -0.21 11.04 -26.96
N GLY A 274 1.06 10.83 -26.58
CA GLY A 274 2.05 10.13 -27.40
C GLY A 274 1.61 8.70 -27.74
N ASN A 275 1.08 7.95 -26.76
CA ASN A 275 0.55 6.61 -26.98
C ASN A 275 -0.66 6.65 -27.93
N SER A 276 -1.63 7.53 -27.70
CA SER A 276 -2.81 7.62 -28.56
C SER A 276 -2.46 7.93 -30.01
N VAL A 277 -1.59 8.91 -30.25
CA VAL A 277 -1.13 9.26 -31.61
C VAL A 277 -0.38 8.10 -32.27
N GLN A 278 0.45 7.38 -31.51
CA GLN A 278 1.13 6.18 -32.01
C GLN A 278 0.17 5.05 -32.40
N HIS A 279 -0.98 4.98 -31.73
CA HIS A 279 -2.09 4.05 -32.01
C HIS A 279 -3.14 4.64 -32.97
N GLY A 280 -2.76 5.64 -33.77
CA GLY A 280 -3.56 6.15 -34.88
C GLY A 280 -4.60 7.19 -34.49
N ALA A 281 -4.66 7.63 -33.22
CA ALA A 281 -5.59 8.65 -32.80
C ALA A 281 -5.34 9.99 -33.52
N ARG A 282 -6.42 10.60 -33.99
CA ARG A 282 -6.47 11.95 -34.57
C ARG A 282 -7.20 12.93 -33.67
N LYS A 283 -8.00 12.43 -32.73
CA LYS A 283 -8.76 13.22 -31.77
C LYS A 283 -8.60 12.63 -30.37
N ILE A 284 -8.36 13.52 -29.42
CA ILE A 284 -8.26 13.19 -28.00
C ILE A 284 -9.17 14.15 -27.25
N THR A 285 -9.95 13.62 -26.32
CA THR A 285 -10.79 14.41 -25.40
C THR A 285 -10.35 14.14 -23.98
N ILE A 286 -10.01 15.21 -23.27
CA ILE A 286 -9.64 15.18 -21.86
C ILE A 286 -10.75 15.90 -21.11
N ARG A 287 -11.54 15.16 -20.34
CA ARG A 287 -12.63 15.70 -19.53
C ARG A 287 -12.20 15.73 -18.08
N CYS A 288 -12.20 16.92 -17.49
CA CYS A 288 -11.99 17.10 -16.07
C CYS A 288 -13.33 17.26 -15.34
N SER A 289 -13.40 16.73 -14.12
CA SER A 289 -14.46 17.03 -13.17
C SER A 289 -13.92 16.98 -11.74
N CYS A 290 -14.29 17.95 -10.90
CA CYS A 290 -14.04 17.90 -9.48
C CYS A 290 -15.27 17.32 -8.76
N GLY A 291 -15.10 16.21 -8.04
CA GLY A 291 -16.13 15.61 -7.22
C GLY A 291 -16.31 16.34 -5.89
N LYS A 292 -17.50 16.21 -5.28
CA LYS A 292 -17.78 16.79 -3.94
C LYS A 292 -17.12 16.01 -2.80
N ASP A 293 -16.48 14.89 -3.12
CA ASP A 293 -15.79 13.96 -2.23
C ASP A 293 -14.30 14.30 -2.04
N GLY A 294 -13.83 15.45 -2.55
CA GLY A 294 -12.41 15.84 -2.48
C GLY A 294 -11.53 15.07 -3.46
N LEU A 295 -12.12 14.49 -4.51
CA LEU A 295 -11.41 13.77 -5.56
C LEU A 295 -11.74 14.39 -6.93
N GLY A 296 -10.71 14.61 -7.74
CA GLY A 296 -10.84 15.05 -9.13
C GLY A 296 -10.65 13.89 -10.10
N ASP A 297 -11.59 13.76 -11.05
CA ASP A 297 -11.49 12.80 -12.14
C ASP A 297 -11.03 13.52 -13.42
N VAL A 298 -10.01 12.94 -14.07
CA VAL A 298 -9.53 13.31 -15.40
C VAL A 298 -9.74 12.10 -16.31
N ILE A 299 -10.70 12.20 -17.21
CA ILE A 299 -11.02 11.16 -18.18
C ILE A 299 -10.33 11.50 -19.49
N PHE A 300 -9.37 10.68 -19.87
CA PHE A 300 -8.67 10.77 -21.14
C PHE A 300 -9.29 9.75 -22.12
N SER A 301 -9.76 10.22 -23.27
CA SER A 301 -10.33 9.38 -24.33
C SER A 301 -9.68 9.70 -25.67
N ASP A 302 -9.35 8.67 -26.45
CA ASP A 302 -8.88 8.83 -27.83
C ASP A 302 -9.74 8.08 -28.86
N ASP A 303 -9.53 8.37 -30.15
CA ASP A 303 -10.19 7.72 -31.29
C ASP A 303 -9.27 6.75 -32.05
N GLY A 304 -8.24 6.22 -31.38
CA GLY A 304 -7.27 5.31 -31.98
C GLY A 304 -7.79 3.88 -32.23
N GLU A 305 -6.86 2.97 -32.51
CA GLU A 305 -7.14 1.55 -32.76
C GLU A 305 -7.67 0.79 -31.52
N GLY A 306 -7.50 1.39 -30.32
CA GLY A 306 -7.87 0.79 -29.04
C GLY A 306 -6.82 -0.17 -28.48
N VAL A 307 -7.18 -0.85 -27.39
CA VAL A 307 -6.27 -1.75 -26.63
C VAL A 307 -6.72 -3.19 -26.79
N ASP A 308 -5.81 -4.10 -27.15
CA ASP A 308 -6.08 -5.53 -27.16
C ASP A 308 -6.40 -6.02 -25.73
N LEU A 309 -7.57 -6.66 -25.57
CA LEU A 309 -8.03 -7.19 -24.28
C LEU A 309 -7.03 -8.15 -23.63
N LYS A 310 -6.20 -8.85 -24.42
CA LYS A 310 -5.15 -9.75 -23.92
C LYS A 310 -4.05 -9.02 -23.14
N VAL A 311 -3.80 -7.75 -23.44
CA VAL A 311 -2.74 -6.96 -22.78
C VAL A 311 -3.24 -6.10 -21.62
N VAL A 312 -4.56 -5.92 -21.50
CA VAL A 312 -5.19 -5.10 -20.43
C VAL A 312 -4.71 -5.44 -19.01
N PRO A 313 -4.57 -6.73 -18.60
CA PRO A 313 -4.09 -7.05 -17.24
C PRO A 313 -2.65 -6.59 -16.97
N GLN A 314 -1.90 -6.26 -18.01
CA GLN A 314 -0.48 -5.91 -17.94
C GLN A 314 -0.21 -4.49 -18.45
N LEU A 315 -1.27 -3.71 -18.72
CA LEU A 315 -1.20 -2.43 -19.43
C LEU A 315 -0.28 -1.41 -18.77
N PHE A 316 -0.26 -1.40 -17.43
CA PHE A 316 0.57 -0.50 -16.63
C PHE A 316 1.87 -1.14 -16.13
N ARG A 317 2.20 -2.37 -16.55
CA ARG A 317 3.46 -3.01 -16.18
C ARG A 317 4.59 -2.47 -17.06
N PRO A 318 5.76 -2.14 -16.49
CA PRO A 318 6.90 -1.68 -17.28
C PRO A 318 7.37 -2.77 -18.25
N PHE A 319 7.94 -2.35 -19.39
CA PHE A 319 8.46 -3.22 -20.46
C PHE A 319 7.40 -4.08 -21.15
N ARG A 320 6.13 -3.70 -21.05
CA ARG A 320 5.04 -4.33 -21.81
C ARG A 320 4.58 -3.37 -22.90
N SER A 321 4.78 -3.76 -24.16
CA SER A 321 4.27 -3.04 -25.32
C SER A 321 3.42 -3.96 -26.17
N GLY A 322 2.28 -3.45 -26.64
CA GLY A 322 1.42 -4.14 -27.60
C GLY A 322 1.91 -4.03 -29.05
N ARG A 323 3.06 -3.38 -29.30
CA ARG A 323 3.57 -3.12 -30.66
C ARG A 323 5.08 -3.36 -30.78
N PRO A 324 5.57 -3.86 -31.93
CA PRO A 324 7.00 -3.94 -32.21
C PRO A 324 7.68 -2.56 -32.11
N GLY A 325 8.75 -2.48 -31.31
CA GLY A 325 9.57 -1.27 -31.17
C GLY A 325 9.12 -0.26 -30.09
N GLY A 326 7.99 -0.49 -29.43
CA GLY A 326 7.56 0.32 -28.28
C GLY A 326 8.36 -0.01 -27.01
N THR A 327 8.66 1.00 -26.21
CA THR A 327 9.46 0.83 -24.97
C THR A 327 8.68 0.16 -23.85
N GLY A 328 7.34 0.25 -23.89
CA GLY A 328 6.44 -0.31 -22.88
C GLY A 328 6.54 0.38 -21.52
N LEU A 329 7.14 1.57 -21.47
CA LEU A 329 7.32 2.34 -20.23
C LEU A 329 6.30 3.46 -20.07
N GLY A 330 5.68 3.96 -21.15
CA GLY A 330 4.83 5.15 -21.08
C GLY A 330 3.67 5.04 -20.10
N LEU A 331 2.90 3.95 -20.13
CA LEU A 331 1.79 3.76 -19.17
C LEU A 331 2.28 3.40 -17.76
N ALA A 332 3.46 2.80 -17.62
CA ALA A 332 4.08 2.59 -16.31
C ALA A 332 4.54 3.93 -15.69
N ILE A 333 5.04 4.87 -16.51
CA ILE A 333 5.35 6.24 -16.12
C ILE A 333 4.07 6.95 -15.66
N VAL A 334 2.99 6.88 -16.44
CA VAL A 334 1.67 7.45 -16.07
C VAL A 334 1.23 6.94 -14.70
N LYS A 335 1.22 5.61 -14.51
CA LYS A 335 0.82 5.01 -13.23
C LYS A 335 1.69 5.48 -12.05
N ARG A 336 3.01 5.54 -12.25
CA ARG A 336 3.92 5.99 -11.19
C ARG A 336 3.68 7.45 -10.82
N ILE A 337 3.43 8.32 -11.79
CA ILE A 337 3.15 9.74 -11.55
C ILE A 337 1.82 9.89 -10.82
N VAL A 338 0.76 9.21 -11.26
CA VAL A 338 -0.56 9.26 -10.61
C VAL A 338 -0.48 8.77 -9.16
N ASN A 339 0.15 7.61 -8.92
CA ASN A 339 0.31 7.07 -7.58
C ASN A 339 1.12 7.99 -6.66
N ALA A 340 2.17 8.64 -7.18
CA ALA A 340 2.98 9.57 -6.40
C ALA A 340 2.22 10.85 -6.01
N HIS A 341 1.16 11.20 -6.72
CA HIS A 341 0.21 12.25 -6.36
C HIS A 341 -0.94 11.74 -5.46
N GLY A 342 -0.86 10.51 -4.94
CA GLY A 342 -1.90 9.90 -4.11
C GLY A 342 -3.15 9.49 -4.90
N GLY A 343 -3.06 9.45 -6.22
CA GLY A 343 -4.16 9.11 -7.12
C GLY A 343 -4.20 7.65 -7.58
N GLU A 344 -5.16 7.34 -8.44
CA GLU A 344 -5.30 6.05 -9.11
C GLU A 344 -5.55 6.23 -10.61
N VAL A 345 -4.97 5.35 -11.44
CA VAL A 345 -5.24 5.30 -12.88
C VAL A 345 -5.83 3.95 -13.27
N THR A 346 -6.90 3.99 -14.06
CA THR A 346 -7.63 2.81 -14.54
C THR A 346 -7.89 2.89 -16.04
N PHE A 347 -8.01 1.73 -16.68
CA PHE A 347 -8.45 1.60 -18.06
C PHE A 347 -9.93 1.24 -18.06
N GLU A 348 -10.75 2.09 -18.67
CA GLU A 348 -12.22 1.98 -18.68
C GLU A 348 -12.75 1.26 -19.94
N GLY A 349 -11.86 0.89 -20.87
CA GLY A 349 -12.22 0.19 -22.10
C GLY A 349 -12.12 1.06 -23.36
N ALA A 350 -12.90 0.70 -24.37
CA ALA A 350 -12.99 1.45 -25.62
C ALA A 350 -13.91 2.67 -25.48
N GLY A 351 -13.65 3.70 -26.28
CA GLY A 351 -14.48 4.89 -26.36
C GLY A 351 -15.79 4.69 -27.12
N GLU A 352 -16.49 5.80 -27.39
CA GLU A 352 -17.76 5.78 -28.12
C GLU A 352 -17.62 5.08 -29.49
N GLY A 353 -18.55 4.17 -29.79
CA GLY A 353 -18.52 3.38 -31.02
C GLY A 353 -17.54 2.20 -31.02
N GLY A 354 -16.96 1.84 -29.87
CA GLY A 354 -16.10 0.66 -29.72
C GLY A 354 -14.69 0.83 -30.25
N LYS A 355 -14.24 2.07 -30.45
CA LYS A 355 -12.88 2.43 -30.91
C LYS A 355 -12.14 3.25 -29.87
N GLY A 356 -10.81 3.28 -29.98
CA GLY A 356 -9.95 4.05 -29.09
C GLY A 356 -9.83 3.47 -27.69
N ALA A 357 -9.26 4.27 -26.79
CA ALA A 357 -9.01 3.90 -25.40
C ALA A 357 -9.50 4.99 -24.44
N VAL A 358 -10.07 4.58 -23.31
CA VAL A 358 -10.47 5.46 -22.22
C VAL A 358 -9.67 5.13 -20.97
N PHE A 359 -9.01 6.14 -20.42
CA PHE A 359 -8.29 6.08 -19.16
C PHE A 359 -8.90 7.06 -18.18
N ARG A 360 -9.20 6.61 -16.96
CA ARG A 360 -9.63 7.47 -15.86
C ARG A 360 -8.47 7.64 -14.88
N LEU A 361 -8.09 8.89 -14.63
CA LEU A 361 -7.12 9.27 -13.63
C LEU A 361 -7.87 9.98 -12.50
N ARG A 362 -7.69 9.53 -11.28
CA ARG A 362 -8.30 10.11 -10.09
C ARG A 362 -7.22 10.71 -9.21
N PHE A 363 -7.37 11.96 -8.80
CA PHE A 363 -6.43 12.67 -7.93
C PHE A 363 -7.14 13.18 -6.68
N PRO A 364 -6.44 13.29 -5.54
CA PRO A 364 -6.87 14.13 -4.43
C PRO A 364 -7.00 15.59 -4.88
N CYS A 365 -8.13 16.23 -4.60
CA CYS A 365 -8.38 17.65 -4.85
C CYS A 365 -8.77 18.34 -3.53
N GLU A 366 -8.33 19.59 -3.38
CA GLU A 366 -8.69 20.44 -2.23
C GLU A 366 -9.96 21.25 -2.51
#